data_AF-A0AB38MKS0-F1
#
_entry.id   AF-A0AB38MKS0-F1
#
_cell.length_a   1.000
_cell.length_b   1.000
_cell.length_c   1.000
_cell.angle_alpha   90.00
_cell.angle_beta   90.00
_cell.angle_gamma   90.00
#
_symmetry.space_group_name_H-M   'P 1'
#
loop_
_entity.id
_entity.type
_entity.pdbx_description
1 polymer ?
#
loop_
_entity_poly.entity_id
_entity_poly.type
_entity_poly.pdbx_seq_one_letter_code
_entity_poly.pdbx_strand_id
1 'polypeptide(L)'
;MENLFLAGDCGGTKARVVIGNHDKILARGEGGPCNLQTVGHSQAINVILEATFQAISRLPKEYQRFEYRDGQFSKQPFKAIWLALAGVNQASDAERFRPLVARVFAMVGLENQVKITNDTDLLASPALKHDDTNAAIALIAGTGTNGMAFRKTENKDLERVGISRGWGYLLCDEGSAFWVGRLAIRSLLAYEDFRGNSKLYSTPTAITHLQLHKDLMKQLKVDSPADLINKTYVDHSSGESSFTVSESNRKVWIAEASRIVCNYAFAQDISKNIIDDIINDALIGIPGDPTSGTMNQTTHDDGSQVEALRIAAQAVCPLVHIVVRLLGDRTKLKPETTTLTVGGGVISNNGYRELLLRALDTHFGIRFKHVQVVSDAEGEGVQALAAQYKPSARVTKITIQTPPQSPSKRNSLNTQISPTSPALSFAATTRA
;
A
#
# COMPACT_ATOMS: atom_id res chain seq x y z
N MET A 1 -3.25 10.60 32.26
CA MET A 1 -2.56 9.42 31.71
C MET A 1 -2.37 9.71 30.23
N GLU A 2 -1.20 9.40 29.67
CA GLU A 2 -0.97 9.65 28.25
C GLU A 2 -1.81 8.70 27.40
N ASN A 3 -2.41 9.19 26.31
CA ASN A 3 -3.22 8.37 25.43
C ASN A 3 -2.31 7.43 24.62
N LEU A 4 -2.64 6.14 24.62
CA LEU A 4 -2.03 5.14 23.75
C LEU A 4 -2.92 4.85 22.54
N PHE A 5 -2.30 4.54 21.42
CA PHE A 5 -2.96 4.16 20.18
C PHE A 5 -2.42 2.83 19.70
N LEU A 6 -3.28 2.02 19.09
CA LEU A 6 -2.92 0.73 18.49
C LEU A 6 -3.22 0.81 16.99
N ALA A 7 -2.28 0.42 16.15
CA ALA A 7 -2.59 0.11 14.75
C ALA A 7 -1.98 -1.23 14.35
N GLY A 8 -2.62 -1.91 13.42
CA GLY A 8 -2.19 -3.23 12.97
C GLY A 8 -2.34 -3.44 11.47
N ASP A 9 -1.29 -3.98 10.87
CA ASP A 9 -1.26 -4.54 9.51
C ASP A 9 -1.46 -6.06 9.62
N CYS A 10 -2.69 -6.51 9.41
CA CYS A 10 -3.14 -7.88 9.60
C CYS A 10 -3.27 -8.59 8.25
N GLY A 11 -2.12 -8.96 7.68
CA GLY A 11 -2.03 -9.55 6.35
C GLY A 11 -2.28 -11.07 6.29
N GLY A 12 -2.12 -11.63 5.09
CA GLY A 12 -2.32 -13.06 4.83
C GLY A 12 -1.21 -13.98 5.35
N THR A 13 -0.02 -13.47 5.61
CA THR A 13 1.12 -14.29 6.12
C THR A 13 1.39 -14.03 7.60
N LYS A 14 1.20 -12.80 8.05
CA LYS A 14 1.44 -12.37 9.42
C LYS A 14 0.60 -11.15 9.78
N ALA A 15 0.38 -10.95 11.07
CA ALA A 15 -0.16 -9.72 11.64
C ALA A 15 0.91 -8.98 12.42
N ARG A 16 1.05 -7.68 12.19
CA ARG A 16 1.95 -6.81 12.95
C ARG A 16 1.12 -5.73 13.61
N VAL A 17 1.37 -5.47 14.89
CA VAL A 17 0.73 -4.38 15.63
C VAL A 17 1.77 -3.47 16.25
N VAL A 18 1.43 -2.19 16.32
CA VAL A 18 2.24 -1.14 16.95
C VAL A 18 1.43 -0.44 18.00
N ILE A 19 2.06 -0.20 19.15
CA ILE A 19 1.55 0.68 20.19
C ILE A 19 2.41 1.95 20.19
N GLY A 20 1.77 3.11 20.18
CA GLY A 20 2.44 4.40 20.29
C GLY A 20 1.63 5.43 21.05
N ASN A 21 2.24 6.58 21.28
CA ASN A 21 1.61 7.78 21.82
C ASN A 21 1.68 8.91 20.76
N HIS A 22 1.46 10.16 21.16
CA HIS A 22 1.51 11.31 20.24
C HIS A 22 2.92 11.65 19.73
N ASP A 23 3.95 11.17 20.43
CA ASP A 23 5.33 11.59 20.18
C ASP A 23 6.13 10.51 19.45
N LYS A 24 5.85 9.24 19.73
CA LYS A 24 6.66 8.11 19.25
C LYS A 24 5.93 6.77 19.27
N ILE A 25 6.50 5.84 18.53
CA ILE A 25 6.22 4.41 18.66
C ILE A 25 6.89 3.89 19.93
N LEU A 26 6.16 3.09 20.71
CA LEU A 26 6.61 2.57 22.00
C LEU A 26 6.95 1.08 21.94
N ALA A 27 6.12 0.28 21.27
CA ALA A 27 6.32 -1.16 21.19
C ALA A 27 5.68 -1.78 19.95
N ARG A 28 6.13 -2.98 19.60
CA ARG A 28 5.64 -3.77 18.47
C ARG A 28 5.39 -5.22 18.86
N GLY A 29 4.42 -5.83 18.20
CA GLY A 29 4.15 -7.25 18.31
C GLY A 29 3.83 -7.86 16.95
N GLU A 30 4.09 -9.15 16.82
CA GLU A 30 3.81 -9.94 15.63
C GLU A 30 3.02 -11.19 16.02
N GLY A 31 2.11 -11.61 15.15
CA GLY A 31 1.34 -12.84 15.23
C GLY A 31 1.23 -13.51 13.85
N GLY A 32 0.57 -14.66 13.80
CA GLY A 32 0.42 -15.46 12.58
C GLY A 32 -0.48 -14.82 11.49
N PRO A 33 -0.87 -15.59 10.47
CA PRO A 33 -1.81 -15.17 9.43
C PRO A 33 -3.12 -14.62 9.98
N CYS A 34 -3.61 -13.49 9.44
CA CYS A 34 -4.81 -12.82 9.93
C CYS A 34 -5.74 -12.33 8.81
N ASN A 35 -5.68 -12.96 7.62
CA ASN A 35 -6.64 -12.69 6.56
C ASN A 35 -8.04 -13.18 6.98
N LEU A 36 -8.96 -12.24 7.14
CA LEU A 36 -10.27 -12.47 7.74
C LEU A 36 -11.11 -13.49 6.97
N GLN A 37 -10.93 -13.58 5.65
CA GLN A 37 -11.65 -14.54 4.79
C GLN A 37 -11.13 -15.97 4.95
N THR A 38 -9.84 -16.14 5.22
CA THR A 38 -9.23 -17.47 5.33
C THR A 38 -9.26 -18.02 6.75
N VAL A 39 -9.06 -17.17 7.77
CA VAL A 39 -8.98 -17.62 9.17
C VAL A 39 -10.29 -17.44 9.96
N GLY A 40 -11.19 -16.56 9.51
CA GLY A 40 -12.43 -16.23 10.19
C GLY A 40 -12.27 -15.30 11.40
N HIS A 41 -13.38 -14.75 11.90
CA HIS A 41 -13.37 -13.71 12.93
C HIS A 41 -12.70 -14.12 14.24
N SER A 42 -13.00 -15.32 14.77
CA SER A 42 -12.48 -15.76 16.07
C SER A 42 -10.96 -15.93 16.05
N GLN A 43 -10.42 -16.56 15.00
CA GLN A 43 -8.98 -16.75 14.87
C GLN A 43 -8.26 -15.41 14.63
N ALA A 44 -8.84 -14.51 13.82
CA ALA A 44 -8.29 -13.18 13.60
C ALA A 44 -8.16 -12.40 14.92
N ILE A 45 -9.18 -12.43 15.78
CA ILE A 45 -9.14 -11.80 17.12
C ILE A 45 -8.02 -12.39 17.98
N ASN A 46 -7.88 -13.71 18.01
CA ASN A 46 -6.83 -14.37 18.79
C ASN A 46 -5.44 -13.93 18.33
N VAL A 47 -5.21 -13.87 17.01
CA VAL A 47 -3.93 -13.42 16.44
C VAL A 47 -3.65 -11.95 16.75
N ILE A 48 -4.66 -11.08 16.64
CA ILE A 48 -4.55 -9.66 16.99
C ILE A 48 -4.22 -9.49 18.47
N LEU A 49 -4.89 -10.24 19.34
CA LEU A 49 -4.63 -10.24 20.78
C LEU A 49 -3.23 -10.75 21.11
N GLU A 50 -2.79 -11.84 20.51
CA GLU A 50 -1.44 -12.39 20.67
C GLU A 50 -0.38 -11.33 20.31
N ALA A 51 -0.50 -10.74 19.12
CA ALA A 51 0.39 -9.67 18.69
C ALA A 51 0.32 -8.46 19.65
N THR A 52 -0.87 -8.10 20.13
CA THR A 52 -1.07 -6.99 21.08
C THR A 52 -0.42 -7.29 22.42
N PHE A 53 -0.59 -8.49 22.98
CA PHE A 53 0.05 -8.88 24.25
C PHE A 53 1.56 -8.91 24.11
N GLN A 54 2.07 -9.39 22.98
CA GLN A 54 3.50 -9.32 22.68
C GLN A 54 3.99 -7.87 22.68
N ALA A 55 3.26 -6.95 22.03
CA ALA A 55 3.58 -5.52 22.07
C ALA A 55 3.51 -4.95 23.51
N ILE A 56 2.48 -5.29 24.28
CA ILE A 56 2.31 -4.83 25.67
C ILE A 56 3.49 -5.27 26.54
N SER A 57 3.93 -6.52 26.44
CA SER A 57 5.08 -7.05 27.20
C SER A 57 6.40 -6.31 26.92
N ARG A 58 6.49 -5.64 25.77
CA ARG A 58 7.66 -4.87 25.33
C ARG A 58 7.52 -3.36 25.61
N LEU A 59 6.39 -2.90 26.14
CA LEU A 59 6.23 -1.49 26.53
C LEU A 59 7.17 -1.12 27.70
N PRO A 60 7.51 0.16 27.86
CA PRO A 60 8.14 0.63 29.09
C PRO A 60 7.25 0.34 30.31
N LYS A 61 7.85 0.01 31.46
CA LYS A 61 7.12 -0.46 32.67
C LYS A 61 6.03 0.51 33.13
N GLU A 62 6.23 1.81 32.95
CA GLU A 62 5.27 2.85 33.29
C GLU A 62 3.95 2.76 32.48
N TYR A 63 3.98 2.16 31.29
CA TYR A 63 2.80 1.94 30.43
C TYR A 63 2.21 0.54 30.56
N GLN A 64 2.87 -0.42 31.23
CA GLN A 64 2.41 -1.81 31.37
C GLN A 64 1.30 -1.99 32.43
N ARG A 65 0.18 -1.28 32.28
CA ARG A 65 -0.96 -1.33 33.20
C ARG A 65 -2.22 -1.81 32.48
N PHE A 66 -2.19 -3.05 32.05
CA PHE A 66 -3.29 -3.71 31.33
C PHE A 66 -3.81 -4.88 32.17
N GLU A 67 -5.14 -4.96 32.27
CA GLU A 67 -5.83 -6.09 32.90
C GLU A 67 -6.70 -6.76 31.84
N TYR A 68 -6.52 -8.07 31.66
CA TYR A 68 -7.29 -8.88 30.73
C TYR A 68 -7.84 -10.10 31.46
N ARG A 69 -9.17 -10.25 31.48
CA ARG A 69 -9.90 -11.32 32.18
C ARG A 69 -11.14 -11.70 31.39
N ASP A 70 -11.57 -12.95 31.49
CA ASP A 70 -12.79 -13.47 30.87
C ASP A 70 -12.92 -13.16 29.36
N GLY A 71 -11.79 -13.15 28.64
CA GLY A 71 -11.76 -12.93 27.20
C GLY A 71 -11.86 -11.47 26.75
N GLN A 72 -11.65 -10.49 27.64
CA GLN A 72 -11.59 -9.07 27.29
C GLN A 72 -10.69 -8.26 28.24
N PHE A 73 -10.28 -7.06 27.80
CA PHE A 73 -9.65 -6.09 28.69
C PHE A 73 -10.64 -5.59 29.75
N SER A 74 -10.19 -5.26 30.96
CA SER A 74 -11.06 -4.76 32.03
C SER A 74 -11.44 -3.29 31.88
N LYS A 75 -10.64 -2.52 31.12
CA LYS A 75 -10.85 -1.11 30.79
C LYS A 75 -10.32 -0.85 29.38
N GLN A 76 -10.77 0.24 28.76
CA GLN A 76 -10.26 0.72 27.47
C GLN A 76 -8.72 0.85 27.50
N PRO A 77 -7.97 0.02 26.74
CA PRO A 77 -6.51 0.02 26.76
C PRO A 77 -5.90 1.09 25.84
N PHE A 78 -6.64 1.50 24.79
CA PHE A 78 -6.18 2.44 23.78
C PHE A 78 -7.25 3.50 23.50
N LYS A 79 -6.82 4.74 23.26
CA LYS A 79 -7.68 5.86 22.90
C LYS A 79 -8.34 5.67 21.53
N ALA A 80 -7.63 5.03 20.61
CA ALA A 80 -8.18 4.57 19.33
C ALA A 80 -7.38 3.37 18.82
N ILE A 81 -8.04 2.57 17.99
CA ILE A 81 -7.50 1.37 17.36
C ILE A 81 -7.74 1.47 15.85
N TRP A 82 -6.74 1.16 15.03
CA TRP A 82 -6.89 0.98 13.58
C TRP A 82 -6.32 -0.37 13.15
N LEU A 83 -7.19 -1.32 12.87
CA LEU A 83 -6.81 -2.63 12.33
C LEU A 83 -7.13 -2.67 10.84
N ALA A 84 -6.09 -2.85 10.04
CA ALA A 84 -6.20 -3.00 8.61
C ALA A 84 -5.98 -4.47 8.27
N LEU A 85 -7.01 -5.12 7.73
CA LEU A 85 -7.01 -6.57 7.55
C LEU A 85 -7.11 -6.94 6.07
N ALA A 86 -6.28 -7.90 5.66
CA ALA A 86 -6.50 -8.62 4.42
C ALA A 86 -7.86 -9.34 4.50
N GLY A 87 -8.62 -9.34 3.39
CA GLY A 87 -9.94 -9.96 3.31
C GLY A 87 -11.11 -9.10 3.80
N VAL A 88 -10.86 -7.92 4.40
CA VAL A 88 -11.90 -6.90 4.60
C VAL A 88 -12.01 -6.10 3.31
N ASN A 89 -13.04 -6.39 2.50
CA ASN A 89 -13.18 -5.80 1.17
C ASN A 89 -14.35 -4.82 1.10
N GLN A 90 -15.41 -5.06 1.87
CA GLN A 90 -16.61 -4.25 1.91
C GLN A 90 -16.82 -3.61 3.29
N ALA A 91 -17.61 -2.54 3.34
CA ALA A 91 -17.99 -1.92 4.61
C ALA A 91 -18.67 -2.92 5.55
N SER A 92 -19.50 -3.82 5.01
CA SER A 92 -20.19 -4.87 5.79
C SER A 92 -19.24 -5.84 6.51
N ASP A 93 -18.06 -6.14 5.93
CA ASP A 93 -17.04 -6.97 6.59
C ASP A 93 -16.50 -6.25 7.84
N ALA A 94 -16.17 -4.98 7.69
CA ALA A 94 -15.71 -4.13 8.79
C ALA A 94 -16.79 -3.94 9.87
N GLU A 95 -18.05 -3.69 9.48
CA GLU A 95 -19.19 -3.54 10.40
C GLU A 95 -19.46 -4.82 11.20
N ARG A 96 -19.25 -6.00 10.63
CA ARG A 96 -19.42 -7.29 11.35
C ARG A 96 -18.28 -7.55 12.33
N PHE A 97 -17.06 -7.16 11.98
CA PHE A 97 -15.88 -7.43 12.80
C PHE A 97 -15.68 -6.41 13.92
N ARG A 98 -16.01 -5.14 13.69
CA ARG A 98 -15.78 -4.04 14.64
C ARG A 98 -16.37 -4.27 16.03
N PRO A 99 -17.63 -4.73 16.20
CA PRO A 99 -18.19 -4.98 17.53
C PRO A 99 -17.45 -6.08 18.29
N LEU A 100 -16.89 -7.06 17.59
CA LEU A 100 -16.12 -8.14 18.23
C LEU A 100 -14.79 -7.61 18.77
N VAL A 101 -14.10 -6.77 17.99
CA VAL A 101 -12.90 -6.06 18.44
C VAL A 101 -13.24 -5.11 19.59
N ALA A 102 -14.29 -4.30 19.46
CA ALA A 102 -14.72 -3.37 20.49
C ALA A 102 -15.02 -4.09 21.82
N ARG A 103 -15.68 -5.24 21.80
CA ARG A 103 -15.92 -6.06 22.98
C ARG A 103 -14.62 -6.50 23.65
N VAL A 104 -13.73 -7.14 22.88
CA VAL A 104 -12.47 -7.69 23.40
C VAL A 104 -11.57 -6.59 23.98
N PHE A 105 -11.56 -5.40 23.37
CA PHE A 105 -10.77 -4.25 23.84
C PHE A 105 -11.51 -3.34 24.83
N ALA A 106 -12.67 -3.73 25.38
CA ALA A 106 -13.46 -2.91 26.31
C ALA A 106 -13.79 -1.50 25.78
N MET A 107 -14.18 -1.45 24.50
CA MET A 107 -14.56 -0.26 23.74
C MET A 107 -16.01 -0.33 23.22
N VAL A 108 -16.87 -1.14 23.86
CA VAL A 108 -18.32 -1.16 23.56
C VAL A 108 -18.91 0.22 23.83
N GLY A 109 -19.66 0.78 22.87
CA GLY A 109 -20.14 2.16 22.90
C GLY A 109 -19.11 3.21 22.44
N LEU A 110 -17.90 2.79 22.08
CA LEU A 110 -16.82 3.61 21.53
C LEU A 110 -16.37 3.06 20.17
N GLU A 111 -17.27 2.45 19.40
CA GLU A 111 -16.96 1.81 18.12
C GLU A 111 -16.39 2.80 17.10
N ASN A 112 -16.73 4.09 17.21
CA ASN A 112 -16.14 5.15 16.38
C ASN A 112 -14.62 5.34 16.59
N GLN A 113 -14.07 4.84 17.70
CA GLN A 113 -12.63 4.81 17.98
C GLN A 113 -11.96 3.51 17.50
N VAL A 114 -12.72 2.58 16.90
CA VAL A 114 -12.23 1.31 16.35
C VAL A 114 -12.38 1.30 14.84
N LYS A 115 -11.32 1.70 14.14
CA LYS A 115 -11.25 1.72 12.69
C LYS A 115 -10.85 0.34 12.16
N ILE A 116 -11.74 -0.29 11.39
CA ILE A 116 -11.49 -1.56 10.71
C ILE A 116 -11.50 -1.30 9.20
N THR A 117 -10.41 -1.59 8.51
CA THR A 117 -10.28 -1.31 7.07
C THR A 117 -9.61 -2.46 6.32
N ASN A 118 -9.48 -2.31 5.00
CA ASN A 118 -8.56 -3.11 4.21
C ASN A 118 -7.12 -2.70 4.53
N ASP A 119 -6.16 -3.59 4.30
CA ASP A 119 -4.71 -3.31 4.46
C ASP A 119 -4.25 -2.09 3.66
N THR A 120 -4.86 -1.85 2.50
CA THR A 120 -4.50 -0.77 1.58
C THR A 120 -4.90 0.62 2.11
N ASP A 121 -5.91 0.74 2.97
CA ASP A 121 -6.25 2.03 3.60
C ASP A 121 -5.18 2.49 4.58
N LEU A 122 -4.54 1.53 5.29
CA LEU A 122 -3.45 1.83 6.21
C LEU A 122 -2.20 2.30 5.46
N LEU A 123 -1.94 1.70 4.30
CA LEU A 123 -0.88 2.12 3.40
C LEU A 123 -1.04 3.59 2.98
N ALA A 124 -2.27 4.06 2.83
CA ALA A 124 -2.58 5.45 2.44
C ALA A 124 -2.38 6.46 3.59
N SER A 125 -2.29 6.01 4.84
CA SER A 125 -2.23 6.87 6.03
C SER A 125 -1.14 7.95 6.03
N PRO A 126 0.06 7.75 5.43
CA PRO A 126 1.08 8.80 5.33
C PRO A 126 0.60 10.06 4.61
N ALA A 127 -0.37 9.92 3.69
CA ALA A 127 -0.97 11.06 3.02
C ALA A 127 -1.63 12.04 3.99
N LEU A 128 -2.13 11.59 5.15
CA LEU A 128 -2.75 12.46 6.16
C LEU A 128 -1.78 13.47 6.77
N LYS A 129 -0.47 13.29 6.61
CA LYS A 129 0.57 14.23 7.09
C LYS A 129 0.80 15.41 6.13
N HIS A 130 0.31 15.32 4.89
CA HIS A 130 0.52 16.35 3.86
C HIS A 130 -0.69 17.27 3.75
N ASP A 131 -0.65 18.44 4.37
CA ASP A 131 -1.76 19.40 4.29
C ASP A 131 -1.88 20.05 2.89
N ASP A 132 -0.88 19.91 2.02
CA ASP A 132 -0.83 20.43 0.65
C ASP A 132 -1.39 19.46 -0.42
N THR A 133 -1.89 18.29 -0.01
CA THR A 133 -2.62 17.35 -0.88
C THR A 133 -4.03 17.09 -0.34
N ASN A 134 -4.98 16.84 -1.25
CA ASN A 134 -6.39 16.57 -0.91
C ASN A 134 -6.83 15.15 -1.26
N ALA A 135 -5.95 14.34 -1.82
CA ALA A 135 -6.20 12.96 -2.20
C ALA A 135 -4.97 12.09 -2.00
N ALA A 136 -5.18 10.77 -2.01
CA ALA A 136 -4.12 9.79 -2.00
C ALA A 136 -4.43 8.65 -2.99
N ILE A 137 -3.40 8.08 -3.59
CA ILE A 137 -3.48 6.77 -4.22
C ILE A 137 -2.55 5.85 -3.44
N ALA A 138 -3.05 4.71 -3.00
CA ALA A 138 -2.25 3.65 -2.40
C ALA A 138 -2.11 2.50 -3.39
N LEU A 139 -0.87 2.12 -3.68
CA LEU A 139 -0.52 1.04 -4.57
C LEU A 139 0.32 0.00 -3.81
N ILE A 140 -0.27 -1.18 -3.61
CA ILE A 140 0.44 -2.36 -3.14
C ILE A 140 0.98 -3.11 -4.35
N ALA A 141 2.28 -3.38 -4.37
CA ALA A 141 2.86 -4.48 -5.14
C ALA A 141 3.84 -5.28 -4.25
N GLY A 142 3.32 -6.36 -3.69
CA GLY A 142 4.03 -7.36 -2.89
C GLY A 142 3.89 -8.73 -3.54
N THR A 143 3.48 -9.76 -2.79
CA THR A 143 3.12 -11.07 -3.36
C THR A 143 1.89 -10.99 -4.27
N GLY A 144 1.02 -10.00 -4.05
CA GLY A 144 -0.09 -9.63 -4.91
C GLY A 144 -0.09 -8.12 -5.21
N THR A 145 -1.13 -7.64 -5.89
CA THR A 145 -1.30 -6.20 -6.17
C THR A 145 -2.66 -5.69 -5.79
N ASN A 146 -2.71 -4.48 -5.24
CA ASN A 146 -3.96 -3.78 -4.99
C ASN A 146 -3.76 -2.28 -5.16
N GLY A 147 -4.76 -1.60 -5.72
CA GLY A 147 -4.75 -0.16 -5.89
C GLY A 147 -6.03 0.45 -5.34
N MET A 148 -5.90 1.48 -4.51
CA MET A 148 -7.03 2.25 -4.01
C MET A 148 -6.79 3.74 -4.12
N ALA A 149 -7.85 4.48 -4.41
CA ALA A 149 -7.87 5.93 -4.41
C ALA A 149 -8.68 6.44 -3.22
N PHE A 150 -8.19 7.50 -2.61
CA PHE A 150 -8.76 8.13 -1.44
C PHE A 150 -8.90 9.63 -1.64
N ARG A 151 -9.99 10.19 -1.14
CA ARG A 151 -10.15 11.63 -0.93
C ARG A 151 -9.95 11.93 0.54
N LYS A 152 -9.24 13.03 0.84
CA LYS A 152 -9.15 13.53 2.21
C LYS A 152 -10.43 14.27 2.57
N THR A 153 -10.99 13.92 3.71
CA THR A 153 -12.17 14.61 4.26
C THR A 153 -11.75 15.80 5.12
N GLU A 154 -12.70 16.69 5.43
CA GLU A 154 -12.47 17.83 6.32
C GLU A 154 -11.98 17.42 7.72
N ASN A 155 -12.33 16.20 8.16
CA ASN A 155 -11.93 15.64 9.44
C ASN A 155 -10.52 15.00 9.45
N LYS A 156 -9.71 15.25 8.41
CA LYS A 156 -8.38 14.63 8.21
C LYS A 156 -8.46 13.09 8.26
N ASP A 157 -9.49 12.54 7.61
CA ASP A 157 -9.61 11.10 7.36
C ASP A 157 -9.56 10.81 5.84
N LEU A 158 -9.39 9.54 5.49
CA LEU A 158 -9.35 9.07 4.11
C LEU A 158 -10.64 8.34 3.76
N GLU A 159 -11.41 8.91 2.84
CA GLU A 159 -12.57 8.27 2.25
C GLU A 159 -12.14 7.54 0.97
N ARG A 160 -12.38 6.24 0.89
CA ARG A 160 -12.09 5.45 -0.30
C ARG A 160 -13.06 5.80 -1.41
N VAL A 161 -12.53 6.21 -2.57
CA VAL A 161 -13.31 6.68 -3.72
C VAL A 161 -13.03 5.90 -5.01
N GLY A 162 -12.07 4.98 -5.00
CA GLY A 162 -11.77 4.12 -6.13
C GLY A 162 -10.98 2.88 -5.73
N ILE A 163 -11.16 1.81 -6.51
CA ILE A 163 -10.43 0.56 -6.39
C ILE A 163 -9.98 0.13 -7.78
N SER A 164 -8.84 -0.55 -7.87
CA SER A 164 -8.32 -1.11 -9.10
C SER A 164 -7.46 -2.32 -8.78
N ARG A 165 -7.80 -3.47 -9.37
CA ARG A 165 -7.21 -4.79 -9.10
C ARG A 165 -7.50 -5.28 -7.66
N GLY A 166 -6.68 -6.21 -7.13
CA GLY A 166 -6.93 -6.87 -5.85
C GLY A 166 -7.76 -8.16 -5.93
N TRP A 167 -7.93 -8.75 -7.12
CA TRP A 167 -8.77 -9.93 -7.35
C TRP A 167 -8.05 -11.28 -7.15
N GLY A 168 -6.87 -11.25 -6.54
CA GLY A 168 -6.04 -12.44 -6.30
C GLY A 168 -5.23 -12.87 -7.52
N TYR A 169 -4.30 -13.78 -7.30
CA TYR A 169 -3.21 -14.06 -8.24
C TYR A 169 -3.60 -14.89 -9.47
N LEU A 170 -4.68 -15.66 -9.35
CA LEU A 170 -5.19 -16.45 -10.47
C LEU A 170 -5.93 -15.58 -11.48
N LEU A 171 -6.63 -14.54 -11.00
CA LEU A 171 -7.44 -13.64 -11.81
C LEU A 171 -6.74 -12.32 -12.15
N CYS A 172 -5.69 -11.97 -11.40
CA CYS A 172 -5.09 -10.63 -11.38
C CYS A 172 -3.65 -10.67 -10.83
N ASP A 173 -3.33 -9.83 -9.83
CA ASP A 173 -2.00 -9.61 -9.24
C ASP A 173 -0.88 -9.24 -10.23
N GLU A 174 -1.22 -8.72 -11.42
CA GLU A 174 -0.20 -8.33 -12.39
C GLU A 174 0.67 -7.17 -11.87
N GLY A 175 1.98 -7.36 -11.94
CA GLY A 175 2.98 -6.47 -11.36
C GLY A 175 3.41 -6.79 -9.93
N SER A 176 2.84 -7.84 -9.33
CA SER A 176 3.33 -8.43 -8.07
C SER A 176 4.62 -9.24 -8.26
N ALA A 177 5.24 -9.63 -7.16
CA ALA A 177 6.32 -10.61 -7.14
C ALA A 177 5.93 -11.94 -7.80
N PHE A 178 4.69 -12.42 -7.58
CA PHE A 178 4.18 -13.61 -8.27
C PHE A 178 4.17 -13.40 -9.79
N TRP A 179 3.68 -12.25 -10.26
CA TRP A 179 3.61 -11.94 -11.68
C TRP A 179 5.00 -11.82 -12.32
N VAL A 180 5.94 -11.13 -11.67
CA VAL A 180 7.33 -11.05 -12.10
C VAL A 180 7.93 -12.46 -12.21
N GLY A 181 7.73 -13.30 -11.19
CA GLY A 181 8.22 -14.68 -11.21
C GLY A 181 7.60 -15.53 -12.31
N ARG A 182 6.29 -15.36 -12.56
CA ARG A 182 5.59 -16.03 -13.66
C ARG A 182 6.15 -15.61 -15.03
N LEU A 183 6.42 -14.33 -15.24
CA LEU A 183 7.05 -13.83 -16.48
C LEU A 183 8.48 -14.38 -16.64
N ALA A 184 9.25 -14.45 -15.55
CA ALA A 184 10.59 -15.02 -15.57
C ALA A 184 10.61 -16.51 -15.95
N ILE A 185 9.68 -17.29 -15.38
CA ILE A 185 9.50 -18.71 -15.74
C ILE A 185 9.10 -18.84 -17.22
N ARG A 186 8.19 -17.99 -17.72
CA ARG A 186 7.79 -18.00 -19.13
C ARG A 186 8.94 -17.67 -20.06
N SER A 187 9.76 -16.68 -19.72
CA SER A 187 10.98 -16.35 -20.47
C SER A 187 11.92 -17.54 -20.53
N LEU A 188 12.22 -18.17 -19.39
CA LEU A 188 13.05 -19.39 -19.32
C LEU A 188 12.51 -20.52 -20.22
N LEU A 189 11.20 -20.79 -20.16
CA LEU A 189 10.57 -21.82 -20.98
C LEU A 189 10.56 -21.48 -22.47
N ALA A 190 10.36 -20.21 -22.84
CA ALA A 190 10.44 -19.76 -24.23
C ALA A 190 11.86 -19.94 -24.82
N TYR A 191 12.91 -19.71 -24.01
CA TYR A 191 14.28 -20.05 -24.40
C TYR A 191 14.45 -21.56 -24.61
N GLU A 192 13.81 -22.38 -23.79
CA GLU A 192 13.84 -23.84 -23.95
C GLU A 192 13.11 -24.30 -25.23
N ASP A 193 11.95 -23.73 -25.52
CA ASP A 193 11.20 -23.98 -26.76
C ASP A 193 12.05 -23.62 -27.98
N PHE A 194 12.72 -22.46 -27.96
CA PHE A 194 13.59 -22.04 -29.06
C PHE A 194 14.76 -23.02 -29.27
N ARG A 195 15.40 -23.47 -28.19
CA ARG A 195 16.48 -24.47 -28.22
C ARG A 195 15.98 -25.82 -28.77
N GLY A 196 14.82 -26.27 -28.31
CA GLY A 196 14.18 -27.51 -28.75
C GLY A 196 13.77 -27.48 -30.23
N ASN A 197 13.45 -26.29 -30.74
CA ASN A 197 13.03 -26.06 -32.12
C ASN A 197 14.19 -25.76 -33.08
N SER A 198 15.43 -26.06 -32.69
CA SER A 198 16.63 -25.79 -33.53
C SER A 198 16.55 -26.34 -34.96
N LYS A 199 15.82 -27.45 -35.17
CA LYS A 199 15.60 -28.05 -36.49
C LYS A 199 14.71 -27.24 -37.43
N LEU A 200 13.98 -26.23 -36.93
CA LEU A 200 13.15 -25.35 -37.75
C LEU A 200 13.97 -24.28 -38.49
N TYR A 201 15.24 -24.11 -38.13
CA TYR A 201 16.08 -23.03 -38.62
C TYR A 201 17.31 -23.59 -39.35
N SER A 202 17.62 -23.02 -40.52
CA SER A 202 18.86 -23.33 -41.24
C SER A 202 20.08 -22.61 -40.66
N THR A 203 19.85 -21.58 -39.83
CA THR A 203 20.88 -20.86 -39.08
C THR A 203 21.15 -21.53 -37.73
N PRO A 204 22.40 -21.53 -37.23
CA PRO A 204 22.69 -22.01 -35.88
C PRO A 204 21.87 -21.25 -34.83
N THR A 205 21.05 -21.99 -34.07
CA THR A 205 20.18 -21.48 -32.99
C THR A 205 20.73 -21.83 -31.61
N ALA A 206 22.06 -21.97 -31.50
CA ALA A 206 22.74 -22.33 -30.27
C ALA A 206 22.69 -21.16 -29.26
N ILE A 207 21.52 -20.94 -28.67
CA ILE A 207 21.31 -20.01 -27.57
C ILE A 207 21.58 -20.76 -26.28
N THR A 208 22.57 -20.29 -25.53
CA THR A 208 22.85 -20.77 -24.19
C THR A 208 21.89 -20.15 -23.19
N HIS A 209 21.55 -20.88 -22.13
CA HIS A 209 20.87 -20.27 -20.99
C HIS A 209 21.72 -19.13 -20.44
N LEU A 210 21.11 -17.95 -20.33
CA LEU A 210 21.63 -16.79 -19.62
C LEU A 210 21.98 -17.15 -18.17
N GLN A 211 22.89 -16.41 -17.55
CA GLN A 211 23.17 -16.57 -16.12
C GLN A 211 21.92 -16.31 -15.26
N LEU A 212 21.06 -15.36 -15.67
CA LEU A 212 19.71 -15.17 -15.13
C LEU A 212 18.92 -16.49 -15.04
N HIS A 213 18.89 -17.27 -16.13
CA HIS A 213 18.16 -18.53 -16.20
C HIS A 213 18.72 -19.59 -15.25
N LYS A 214 20.05 -19.69 -15.17
CA LYS A 214 20.72 -20.62 -14.26
C LYS A 214 20.41 -20.29 -12.79
N ASP A 215 20.44 -19.01 -12.45
CA ASP A 215 20.12 -18.55 -11.09
C ASP A 215 18.63 -18.68 -10.76
N LEU A 216 17.74 -18.49 -11.74
CA LEU A 216 16.31 -18.79 -11.60
C LEU A 216 16.07 -20.26 -11.28
N MET A 217 16.69 -21.18 -12.03
CA MET A 217 16.58 -22.63 -11.78
C MET A 217 17.09 -22.99 -10.38
N LYS A 218 18.23 -22.42 -9.97
CA LYS A 218 18.79 -22.59 -8.62
C LYS A 218 17.83 -22.07 -7.53
N GLN A 219 17.27 -20.88 -7.71
CA GLN A 219 16.32 -20.28 -6.76
C GLN A 219 15.04 -21.11 -6.65
N LEU A 220 14.53 -21.61 -7.78
CA LEU A 220 13.32 -22.41 -7.86
C LEU A 220 13.55 -23.89 -7.48
N LYS A 221 14.81 -24.28 -7.25
CA LYS A 221 15.25 -25.63 -6.88
C LYS A 221 14.83 -26.68 -7.92
N VAL A 222 15.17 -26.41 -9.17
CA VAL A 222 14.96 -27.29 -10.32
C VAL A 222 16.29 -27.50 -11.06
N ASP A 223 16.51 -28.71 -11.56
CA ASP A 223 17.75 -29.08 -12.27
C ASP A 223 17.66 -28.77 -13.76
N SER A 224 16.43 -28.72 -14.30
CA SER A 224 16.13 -28.36 -15.69
C SER A 224 14.85 -27.53 -15.80
N PRO A 225 14.64 -26.79 -16.92
CA PRO A 225 13.37 -26.09 -17.16
C PRO A 225 12.16 -27.03 -17.17
N ALA A 226 12.31 -28.28 -17.61
CA ALA A 226 11.24 -29.27 -17.64
C ALA A 226 10.75 -29.66 -16.24
N ASP A 227 11.61 -29.63 -15.22
CA ASP A 227 11.26 -29.96 -13.83
C ASP A 227 10.28 -28.95 -13.21
N LEU A 228 10.17 -27.73 -13.78
CA LEU A 228 9.18 -26.74 -13.36
C LEU A 228 7.75 -27.28 -13.49
N ILE A 229 7.49 -28.12 -14.49
CA ILE A 229 6.19 -28.77 -14.69
C ILE A 229 5.89 -29.65 -13.48
N ASN A 230 6.77 -30.60 -13.17
CA ASN A 230 6.61 -31.50 -12.03
C ASN A 230 6.44 -30.71 -10.74
N LYS A 231 7.31 -29.72 -10.49
CA LYS A 231 7.29 -28.91 -9.28
C LYS A 231 5.98 -28.13 -9.08
N THR A 232 5.34 -27.70 -10.17
CA THR A 232 4.05 -26.98 -10.13
C THR A 232 2.89 -27.87 -9.67
N TYR A 233 2.98 -29.19 -9.89
CA TYR A 233 1.93 -30.17 -9.58
C TYR A 233 2.20 -31.04 -8.34
N VAL A 234 3.46 -31.13 -7.87
CA VAL A 234 3.85 -31.99 -6.72
C VAL A 234 2.95 -31.81 -5.49
N ASP A 235 2.59 -30.58 -5.13
CA ASP A 235 1.79 -30.30 -3.93
C ASP A 235 0.30 -30.72 -4.05
N HIS A 236 -0.16 -31.12 -5.24
CA HIS A 236 -1.50 -31.69 -5.46
C HIS A 236 -1.51 -33.22 -5.40
N SER A 237 -0.35 -33.87 -5.43
CA SER A 237 -0.23 -35.33 -5.53
C SER A 237 0.02 -36.01 -4.18
N SER A 238 0.50 -35.26 -3.16
CA SER A 238 0.98 -35.87 -1.91
C SER A 238 -0.07 -36.04 -0.81
N GLY A 239 -1.26 -35.42 -0.89
CA GLY A 239 -2.34 -35.58 0.10
C GLY A 239 -2.04 -35.09 1.54
N GLU A 240 -0.82 -34.68 1.83
CA GLU A 240 -0.34 -34.31 3.17
C GLU A 240 -0.76 -32.89 3.62
N SER A 241 -1.12 -32.01 2.67
CA SER A 241 -1.51 -30.62 2.95
C SER A 241 -2.85 -30.26 2.32
N SER A 242 -3.57 -29.32 2.94
CA SER A 242 -4.84 -28.85 2.39
C SER A 242 -4.61 -28.08 1.08
N PHE A 243 -5.59 -28.14 0.17
CA PHE A 243 -5.53 -27.45 -1.12
C PHE A 243 -5.09 -25.98 -1.00
N THR A 244 -5.65 -25.25 -0.03
CA THR A 244 -5.35 -23.82 0.19
C THR A 244 -3.91 -23.58 0.65
N VAL A 245 -3.33 -24.49 1.43
CA VAL A 245 -1.92 -24.41 1.85
C VAL A 245 -1.01 -24.69 0.66
N SER A 246 -1.27 -25.76 -0.10
CA SER A 246 -0.54 -26.07 -1.34
C SER A 246 -0.60 -24.92 -2.35
N GLU A 247 -1.77 -24.32 -2.52
CA GLU A 247 -1.96 -23.17 -3.40
C GLU A 247 -1.13 -21.96 -2.97
N SER A 248 -1.17 -21.63 -1.68
CA SER A 248 -0.39 -20.52 -1.11
C SER A 248 1.11 -20.74 -1.25
N ASN A 249 1.58 -21.98 -1.02
CA ASN A 249 2.99 -22.34 -1.15
C ASN A 249 3.49 -22.17 -2.59
N ARG A 250 2.71 -22.60 -3.58
CA ARG A 250 3.07 -22.41 -5.00
C ARG A 250 3.11 -20.94 -5.41
N LYS A 251 2.15 -20.13 -4.94
CA LYS A 251 2.16 -18.68 -5.17
C LYS A 251 3.47 -18.07 -4.65
N VAL A 252 3.87 -18.42 -3.42
CA VAL A 252 5.11 -17.91 -2.81
C VAL A 252 6.36 -18.42 -3.54
N TRP A 253 6.40 -19.72 -3.88
CA TRP A 253 7.50 -20.32 -4.63
C TRP A 253 7.76 -19.61 -5.97
N ILE A 254 6.70 -19.35 -6.76
CA ILE A 254 6.83 -18.58 -8.00
C ILE A 254 7.27 -17.14 -7.71
N ALA A 255 6.71 -16.50 -6.68
CA ALA A 255 7.06 -15.13 -6.32
C ALA A 255 8.55 -14.95 -5.94
N GLU A 256 9.22 -15.98 -5.44
CA GLU A 256 10.64 -15.93 -5.08
C GLU A 256 11.56 -15.66 -6.30
N ALA A 257 11.15 -16.02 -7.52
CA ALA A 257 11.89 -15.69 -8.74
C ALA A 257 12.02 -14.18 -8.98
N SER A 258 11.10 -13.36 -8.44
CA SER A 258 11.14 -11.90 -8.58
C SER A 258 12.42 -11.27 -8.02
N ARG A 259 13.01 -11.87 -6.97
CA ARG A 259 14.27 -11.38 -6.38
C ARG A 259 15.41 -11.50 -7.38
N ILE A 260 15.49 -12.61 -8.10
CA ILE A 260 16.53 -12.85 -9.12
C ILE A 260 16.35 -11.84 -10.25
N VAL A 261 15.13 -11.66 -10.76
CA VAL A 261 14.86 -10.65 -11.80
C VAL A 261 15.29 -9.26 -11.34
N CYS A 262 14.90 -8.81 -10.15
CA CYS A 262 15.27 -7.48 -9.67
C CYS A 262 16.79 -7.33 -9.48
N ASN A 263 17.48 -8.38 -9.02
CA ASN A 263 18.93 -8.36 -8.85
C ASN A 263 19.66 -8.15 -10.18
N TYR A 264 19.21 -8.80 -11.26
CA TYR A 264 19.80 -8.64 -12.58
C TYR A 264 19.37 -7.34 -13.25
N ALA A 265 18.07 -7.04 -13.27
CA ALA A 265 17.51 -5.86 -13.97
C ALA A 265 18.15 -4.55 -13.50
N PHE A 266 18.44 -4.45 -12.20
CA PHE A 266 18.92 -3.24 -11.54
C PHE A 266 20.35 -3.39 -10.99
N ALA A 267 21.13 -4.34 -11.53
CA ALA A 267 22.53 -4.58 -11.12
C ALA A 267 23.45 -3.40 -11.46
N GLN A 268 23.24 -2.80 -12.64
CA GLN A 268 24.04 -1.69 -13.17
C GLN A 268 23.13 -0.62 -13.77
N ASP A 269 23.59 0.63 -13.81
CA ASP A 269 22.86 1.70 -14.46
C ASP A 269 22.83 1.50 -15.99
N ILE A 270 21.61 1.51 -16.56
CA ILE A 270 21.41 1.42 -18.01
C ILE A 270 21.02 2.80 -18.55
N SER A 271 21.45 3.10 -19.77
CA SER A 271 21.08 4.35 -20.46
C SER A 271 19.57 4.55 -20.45
N LYS A 272 19.17 5.80 -20.17
CA LYS A 272 17.78 6.24 -20.13
C LYS A 272 17.02 5.91 -21.41
N ASN A 273 17.65 6.03 -22.59
CA ASN A 273 16.98 5.75 -23.86
C ASN A 273 16.63 4.26 -24.01
N ILE A 274 17.53 3.36 -23.59
CA ILE A 274 17.30 1.91 -23.63
C ILE A 274 16.13 1.53 -22.72
N ILE A 275 16.05 2.14 -21.53
CA ILE A 275 14.93 1.93 -20.60
C ILE A 275 13.61 2.37 -21.25
N ASP A 276 13.57 3.53 -21.91
CA ASP A 276 12.36 4.02 -22.59
C ASP A 276 11.95 3.09 -23.74
N ASP A 277 12.90 2.61 -24.54
CA ASP A 277 12.63 1.64 -25.63
C ASP A 277 12.03 0.34 -25.08
N ILE A 278 12.58 -0.18 -23.98
CA ILE A 278 12.06 -1.38 -23.32
C ILE A 278 10.66 -1.15 -22.74
N ILE A 279 10.40 0.01 -22.14
CA ILE A 279 9.06 0.35 -21.62
C ILE A 279 8.06 0.46 -22.79
N ASN A 280 8.44 1.10 -23.89
CA ASN A 280 7.61 1.20 -25.10
C ASN A 280 7.25 -0.18 -25.65
N ASP A 281 8.24 -1.07 -25.80
CA ASP A 281 8.04 -2.46 -26.21
C ASP A 281 7.07 -3.18 -25.26
N ALA A 282 7.24 -3.00 -23.95
CA ALA A 282 6.45 -3.66 -22.92
C ALA A 282 4.99 -3.15 -22.85
N LEU A 283 4.74 -1.89 -23.19
CA LEU A 283 3.38 -1.31 -23.22
C LEU A 283 2.56 -1.82 -24.42
N ILE A 284 3.22 -2.24 -25.50
CA ILE A 284 2.58 -2.68 -26.75
C ILE A 284 2.60 -4.23 -26.87
N GLY A 285 3.55 -4.90 -26.24
CA GLY A 285 3.78 -6.34 -26.37
C GLY A 285 2.84 -7.26 -25.56
N ILE A 286 2.80 -8.53 -25.95
CA ILE A 286 2.13 -9.60 -25.20
C ILE A 286 3.02 -9.99 -24.00
N PRO A 287 2.50 -10.04 -22.76
CA PRO A 287 3.31 -10.36 -21.59
C PRO A 287 3.96 -11.75 -21.65
N GLY A 288 5.29 -11.80 -21.49
CA GLY A 288 6.07 -13.02 -21.30
C GLY A 288 6.53 -13.73 -22.56
N ASP A 289 6.44 -13.09 -23.73
CA ASP A 289 7.10 -13.57 -24.96
C ASP A 289 8.35 -12.72 -25.24
N PRO A 290 9.47 -13.32 -25.68
CA PRO A 290 10.64 -12.56 -26.13
C PRO A 290 10.27 -11.67 -27.33
N THR A 291 10.50 -10.36 -27.26
CA THR A 291 10.31 -9.48 -28.44
C THR A 291 11.50 -9.62 -29.39
N SER A 292 11.35 -9.30 -30.67
CA SER A 292 12.40 -9.44 -31.70
C SER A 292 13.73 -8.73 -31.39
N GLY A 293 13.75 -7.79 -30.43
CA GLY A 293 14.96 -7.16 -29.89
C GLY A 293 15.73 -7.97 -28.84
N THR A 294 15.21 -9.11 -28.37
CA THR A 294 15.86 -9.96 -27.34
C THR A 294 17.15 -10.63 -27.81
N MET A 295 17.39 -10.73 -29.12
CA MET A 295 18.54 -11.47 -29.66
C MET A 295 19.68 -10.60 -30.20
N ASN A 296 19.57 -9.27 -30.17
CA ASN A 296 20.51 -8.37 -30.87
C ASN A 296 21.22 -7.33 -29.99
N GLN A 297 21.11 -7.37 -28.66
CA GLN A 297 21.73 -6.35 -27.80
C GLN A 297 23.04 -6.83 -27.17
N THR A 298 24.10 -6.09 -27.47
CA THR A 298 25.42 -6.19 -26.82
C THR A 298 25.38 -5.40 -25.53
N THR A 299 25.11 -6.08 -24.42
CA THR A 299 25.27 -5.54 -23.07
C THR A 299 26.67 -5.89 -22.53
N HIS A 300 27.07 -5.29 -21.42
CA HIS A 300 28.32 -5.65 -20.73
C HIS A 300 28.26 -7.04 -20.05
N ASP A 301 27.11 -7.72 -20.12
CA ASP A 301 26.88 -9.08 -19.62
C ASP A 301 26.41 -10.03 -20.74
N ASP A 302 26.07 -11.28 -20.40
CA ASP A 302 25.60 -12.28 -21.37
C ASP A 302 24.18 -12.01 -21.92
N GLY A 303 23.58 -10.85 -21.62
CA GLY A 303 22.20 -10.47 -21.94
C GLY A 303 21.23 -10.58 -20.75
N SER A 304 21.68 -11.16 -19.62
CA SER A 304 20.87 -11.39 -18.42
C SER A 304 20.19 -10.12 -17.88
N GLN A 305 20.92 -9.01 -17.80
CA GLN A 305 20.41 -7.74 -17.27
C GLN A 305 19.30 -7.16 -18.15
N VAL A 306 19.49 -7.16 -19.47
CA VAL A 306 18.46 -6.65 -20.40
C VAL A 306 17.22 -7.52 -20.39
N GLU A 307 17.37 -8.84 -20.37
CA GLU A 307 16.21 -9.74 -20.27
C GLU A 307 15.47 -9.54 -18.95
N ALA A 308 16.19 -9.44 -17.83
CA ALA A 308 15.59 -9.14 -16.54
C ALA A 308 14.88 -7.78 -16.53
N LEU A 309 15.45 -6.77 -17.19
CA LEU A 309 14.84 -5.44 -17.32
C LEU A 309 13.56 -5.49 -18.17
N ARG A 310 13.55 -6.27 -19.26
CA ARG A 310 12.33 -6.52 -20.07
C ARG A 310 11.24 -7.16 -19.23
N ILE A 311 11.58 -8.21 -18.46
CA ILE A 311 10.64 -8.87 -17.55
C ILE A 311 10.08 -7.87 -16.52
N ALA A 312 10.96 -7.06 -15.91
CA ALA A 312 10.55 -6.05 -14.94
C ALA A 312 9.63 -4.98 -15.56
N ALA A 313 9.95 -4.48 -16.76
CA ALA A 313 9.14 -3.50 -17.47
C ALA A 313 7.75 -4.05 -17.85
N GLN A 314 7.69 -5.29 -18.38
CA GLN A 314 6.43 -5.99 -18.64
C GLN A 314 5.58 -6.16 -17.38
N ALA A 315 6.22 -6.41 -16.23
CA ALA A 315 5.52 -6.51 -14.96
C ALA A 315 5.02 -5.16 -14.43
N VAL A 316 5.76 -4.06 -14.66
CA VAL A 316 5.38 -2.71 -14.22
C VAL A 316 4.19 -2.14 -14.99
N CYS A 317 4.06 -2.45 -16.29
CA CYS A 317 3.01 -1.87 -17.15
C CYS A 317 1.58 -2.02 -16.57
N PRO A 318 1.16 -3.20 -16.07
CA PRO A 318 -0.09 -3.35 -15.34
C PRO A 318 -0.26 -2.42 -14.13
N LEU A 319 0.82 -2.10 -13.39
CA LEU A 319 0.79 -1.15 -12.26
C LEU A 319 0.57 0.29 -12.72
N VAL A 320 1.17 0.69 -13.85
CA VAL A 320 0.90 1.99 -14.49
C VAL A 320 -0.59 2.12 -14.78
N HIS A 321 -1.20 1.07 -15.36
CA HIS A 321 -2.64 1.06 -15.64
C HIS A 321 -3.51 1.08 -14.36
N ILE A 322 -3.06 0.49 -13.25
CA ILE A 322 -3.78 0.64 -11.96
C ILE A 322 -3.86 2.11 -11.59
N VAL A 323 -2.73 2.81 -11.59
CA VAL A 323 -2.64 4.22 -11.20
C VAL A 323 -3.43 5.12 -12.15
N VAL A 324 -3.29 4.92 -13.47
CA VAL A 324 -4.05 5.68 -14.49
C VAL A 324 -5.55 5.50 -14.30
N ARG A 325 -6.03 4.27 -14.07
CA ARG A 325 -7.46 4.01 -13.83
C ARG A 325 -7.96 4.68 -12.55
N LEU A 326 -7.17 4.68 -11.49
CA LEU A 326 -7.53 5.29 -10.20
C LEU A 326 -7.60 6.82 -10.28
N LEU A 327 -6.86 7.45 -11.20
CA LEU A 327 -6.98 8.88 -11.50
C LEU A 327 -8.23 9.21 -12.31
N GLY A 328 -8.88 8.23 -12.92
CA GLY A 328 -10.06 8.42 -13.76
C GLY A 328 -9.82 9.43 -14.89
N ASP A 329 -10.80 10.32 -15.11
CA ASP A 329 -10.70 11.44 -16.04
C ASP A 329 -9.97 12.67 -15.47
N ARG A 330 -9.38 12.54 -14.26
CA ARG A 330 -8.65 13.57 -13.53
C ARG A 330 -9.48 14.79 -13.11
N THR A 331 -10.81 14.71 -13.19
CA THR A 331 -11.70 15.81 -12.73
C THR A 331 -11.78 15.90 -11.21
N LYS A 332 -11.68 14.75 -10.53
CA LYS A 332 -11.76 14.64 -9.06
C LYS A 332 -10.40 14.44 -8.40
N LEU A 333 -9.54 13.61 -8.99
CA LEU A 333 -8.20 13.33 -8.47
C LEU A 333 -7.17 13.85 -9.47
N LYS A 334 -6.34 14.78 -9.01
CA LYS A 334 -5.29 15.40 -9.83
C LYS A 334 -3.92 14.98 -9.29
N PRO A 335 -3.00 14.47 -10.12
CA PRO A 335 -1.67 14.06 -9.68
C PRO A 335 -0.95 15.13 -8.83
N GLU A 336 -1.04 16.39 -9.25
CA GLU A 336 -0.42 17.55 -8.60
C GLU A 336 -1.00 17.91 -7.21
N THR A 337 -2.13 17.33 -6.82
CA THR A 337 -2.72 17.45 -5.46
C THR A 337 -2.92 16.10 -4.79
N THR A 338 -2.30 15.04 -5.31
CA THR A 338 -2.43 13.67 -4.81
C THR A 338 -1.09 13.14 -4.30
N THR A 339 -1.10 12.48 -3.15
CA THR A 339 0.05 11.71 -2.66
C THR A 339 -0.04 10.28 -3.19
N LEU A 340 0.97 9.80 -3.90
CA LEU A 340 1.12 8.37 -4.21
C LEU A 340 1.84 7.69 -3.05
N THR A 341 1.18 6.77 -2.39
CA THR A 341 1.78 5.87 -1.39
C THR A 341 1.99 4.51 -2.05
N VAL A 342 3.18 3.93 -1.91
CA VAL A 342 3.52 2.61 -2.44
C VAL A 342 4.02 1.70 -1.34
N GLY A 343 3.62 0.43 -1.38
CA GLY A 343 4.01 -0.57 -0.39
C GLY A 343 4.05 -1.98 -0.97
N GLY A 344 4.78 -2.87 -0.29
CA GLY A 344 4.95 -4.26 -0.71
C GLY A 344 6.37 -4.57 -1.22
N GLY A 345 6.72 -5.85 -1.15
CA GLY A 345 8.09 -6.32 -1.33
C GLY A 345 8.73 -5.96 -2.68
N VAL A 346 7.99 -6.05 -3.79
CA VAL A 346 8.58 -5.79 -5.12
C VAL A 346 8.71 -4.29 -5.42
N ILE A 347 7.70 -3.47 -5.09
CA ILE A 347 7.77 -2.01 -5.30
C ILE A 347 8.70 -1.28 -4.31
N SER A 348 9.13 -1.98 -3.25
CA SER A 348 10.18 -1.49 -2.36
C SER A 348 11.54 -1.43 -3.05
N ASN A 349 11.75 -2.24 -4.11
CA ASN A 349 12.95 -2.13 -4.94
C ASN A 349 12.95 -0.78 -5.68
N ASN A 350 14.02 -0.01 -5.52
CA ASN A 350 14.13 1.33 -6.11
C ASN A 350 14.03 1.30 -7.64
N GLY A 351 14.74 0.40 -8.33
CA GLY A 351 14.70 0.30 -9.78
C GLY A 351 13.31 -0.03 -10.31
N TYR A 352 12.61 -0.97 -9.67
CA TYR A 352 11.25 -1.35 -10.05
C TYR A 352 10.26 -0.18 -9.88
N ARG A 353 10.43 0.61 -8.81
CA ARG A 353 9.63 1.83 -8.57
C ARG A 353 9.98 2.95 -9.54
N GLU A 354 11.25 3.16 -9.86
CA GLU A 354 11.67 4.15 -10.86
C GLU A 354 11.12 3.81 -12.24
N LEU A 355 11.05 2.53 -12.64
CA LEU A 355 10.36 2.12 -13.87
C LEU A 355 8.89 2.54 -13.87
N LEU A 356 8.17 2.33 -12.76
CA LEU A 356 6.76 2.74 -12.63
C LEU A 356 6.61 4.26 -12.75
N LEU A 357 7.40 5.03 -11.99
CA LEU A 357 7.31 6.49 -11.97
C LEU A 357 7.71 7.09 -13.32
N ARG A 358 8.74 6.53 -13.94
CA ARG A 358 9.18 6.92 -15.27
C ARG A 358 8.09 6.66 -16.30
N ALA A 359 7.52 5.46 -16.33
CA ALA A 359 6.46 5.12 -17.27
C ALA A 359 5.22 6.02 -17.12
N LEU A 360 4.87 6.38 -15.88
CA LEU A 360 3.80 7.35 -15.58
C LEU A 360 4.11 8.76 -16.12
N ASP A 361 5.35 9.24 -15.96
CA ASP A 361 5.74 10.57 -16.45
C ASP A 361 5.85 10.59 -17.98
N THR A 362 6.64 9.70 -18.57
CA THR A 362 6.99 9.73 -20.00
C THR A 362 5.82 9.38 -20.92
N HIS A 363 4.94 8.46 -20.54
CA HIS A 363 3.83 8.02 -21.40
C HIS A 363 2.47 8.63 -21.04
N PHE A 364 2.29 9.07 -19.80
CA PHE A 364 0.99 9.58 -19.32
C PHE A 364 1.02 11.00 -18.77
N GLY A 365 2.20 11.62 -18.69
CA GLY A 365 2.40 12.96 -18.12
C GLY A 365 1.98 13.06 -16.66
N ILE A 366 2.06 11.96 -15.91
CA ILE A 366 1.61 11.87 -14.52
C ILE A 366 2.80 12.06 -13.59
N ARG A 367 2.76 13.14 -12.81
CA ARG A 367 3.68 13.39 -11.70
C ARG A 367 2.88 13.71 -10.44
N PHE A 368 3.08 12.90 -9.41
CA PHE A 368 2.41 13.10 -8.12
C PHE A 368 3.08 14.21 -7.32
N LYS A 369 2.29 14.92 -6.51
CA LYS A 369 2.81 15.94 -5.59
C LYS A 369 3.84 15.36 -4.63
N HIS A 370 3.54 14.18 -4.09
CA HIS A 370 4.40 13.41 -3.21
C HIS A 370 4.37 11.95 -3.61
N VAL A 371 5.52 11.28 -3.54
CA VAL A 371 5.62 9.81 -3.64
C VAL A 371 6.22 9.31 -2.33
N GLN A 372 5.50 8.44 -1.62
CA GLN A 372 5.92 7.89 -0.34
C GLN A 372 6.01 6.38 -0.39
N VAL A 373 7.18 5.86 -0.03
CA VAL A 373 7.41 4.44 0.13
C VAL A 373 7.15 4.07 1.57
N VAL A 374 6.28 3.09 1.79
CA VAL A 374 5.85 2.69 3.13
C VAL A 374 6.33 1.27 3.41
N SER A 375 7.30 1.16 4.31
CA SER A 375 7.79 -0.12 4.84
C SER A 375 7.18 -0.49 6.20
N ASP A 376 6.54 0.47 6.86
CA ASP A 376 6.00 0.38 8.21
C ASP A 376 4.59 0.98 8.27
N ALA A 377 3.63 0.31 7.62
CA ALA A 377 2.25 0.80 7.50
C ALA A 377 1.58 0.92 8.87
N GLU A 378 1.83 -0.03 9.77
CA GLU A 378 1.31 -0.02 11.13
C GLU A 378 1.88 1.13 11.98
N GLY A 379 3.16 1.47 11.84
CA GLY A 379 3.75 2.64 12.49
C GLY A 379 3.18 3.95 11.96
N GLU A 380 3.04 4.07 10.63
CA GLU A 380 2.41 5.21 9.97
C GLU A 380 0.95 5.38 10.42
N GLY A 381 0.21 4.28 10.52
CA GLY A 381 -1.16 4.25 11.01
C GLY A 381 -1.31 4.70 12.46
N VAL A 382 -0.43 4.25 13.36
CA VAL A 382 -0.41 4.72 14.76
C VAL A 382 -0.17 6.23 14.83
N GLN A 383 0.78 6.75 14.05
CA GLN A 383 1.08 8.18 14.04
C GLN A 383 -0.06 9.01 13.43
N ALA A 384 -0.70 8.49 12.38
CA ALA A 384 -1.88 9.11 11.78
C ALA A 384 -3.07 9.16 12.77
N LEU A 385 -3.33 8.05 13.48
CA LEU A 385 -4.32 8.02 14.56
C LEU A 385 -3.99 9.05 15.62
N ALA A 386 -2.77 9.04 16.17
CA ALA A 386 -2.40 9.95 17.25
C ALA A 386 -2.56 11.43 16.84
N ALA A 387 -2.25 11.77 15.58
CA ALA A 387 -2.44 13.11 15.06
C ALA A 387 -3.91 13.57 15.03
N GLN A 388 -4.86 12.66 14.77
CA GLN A 388 -6.30 12.97 14.76
C GLN A 388 -6.86 13.29 16.16
N TYR A 389 -6.22 12.79 17.22
CA TYR A 389 -6.64 12.98 18.61
C TYR A 389 -5.81 14.03 19.36
N LYS A 390 -5.01 14.84 18.65
CA LYS A 390 -4.27 15.95 19.28
C LYS A 390 -5.25 16.84 20.05
N PRO A 391 -4.99 17.11 21.34
CA PRO A 391 -5.80 18.07 22.08
C PRO A 391 -5.79 19.40 21.33
N SER A 392 -6.96 20.03 21.15
CA SER A 392 -7.01 21.43 20.71
C SER A 392 -6.03 22.21 21.56
N ALA A 393 -5.07 22.88 20.92
CA ALA A 393 -4.09 23.69 21.63
C ALA A 393 -4.85 24.52 22.67
N ARG A 394 -4.49 24.41 23.95
CA ARG A 394 -5.04 25.30 24.97
C ARG A 394 -4.75 26.70 24.43
N VAL A 395 -5.79 27.39 23.99
CA VAL A 395 -5.72 28.82 23.76
C VAL A 395 -5.44 29.39 25.14
N THR A 396 -4.17 29.59 25.45
CA THR A 396 -3.76 30.39 26.58
C THR A 396 -4.39 31.75 26.28
N LYS A 397 -5.52 32.06 26.92
CA LYS A 397 -6.03 33.41 26.96
C LYS A 397 -4.89 34.24 27.51
N ILE A 398 -4.15 34.90 26.63
CA ILE A 398 -3.32 36.04 26.99
C ILE A 398 -4.34 37.09 27.37
N THR A 399 -4.72 37.09 28.64
CA THR A 399 -5.42 38.22 29.24
C THR A 399 -4.41 39.35 29.21
N ILE A 400 -4.48 40.18 28.18
CA ILE A 400 -3.81 41.47 28.19
C ILE A 400 -4.47 42.23 29.34
N GLN A 401 -3.79 42.31 30.48
CA GLN A 401 -4.17 43.23 31.55
C GLN A 401 -3.94 44.63 31.01
N THR A 402 -5.01 45.27 30.55
CA THR A 402 -5.00 46.71 30.32
C THR A 402 -4.72 47.39 31.67
N PRO A 403 -3.71 48.28 31.77
CA PRO A 403 -3.46 49.02 32.99
C PRO A 403 -4.68 49.87 33.36
N PRO A 404 -4.93 50.11 34.66
CA PRO A 404 -6.05 50.92 35.09
C PRO A 404 -5.95 52.34 34.51
N GLN A 405 -6.95 52.75 33.74
CA GLN A 405 -7.06 54.13 33.28
C GLN A 405 -7.36 55.05 34.47
N SER A 406 -6.48 56.03 34.68
CA SER A 406 -6.66 57.13 35.62
C SER A 406 -7.82 58.05 35.22
N PRO A 407 -8.51 58.70 36.19
CA PRO A 407 -9.74 59.42 35.90
C PRO A 407 -9.52 60.81 35.28
N SER A 408 -10.29 61.06 34.22
CA SER A 408 -10.84 62.34 33.75
C SER A 408 -9.90 63.47 33.32
N LYS A 409 -10.14 63.97 32.10
CA LYS A 409 -10.42 65.41 31.88
C LYS A 409 -11.56 65.56 30.89
N ARG A 410 -12.65 66.18 31.36
CA ARG A 410 -13.69 66.79 30.53
C ARG A 410 -13.03 67.79 29.59
N ASN A 411 -13.47 67.82 28.34
CA ASN A 411 -13.72 69.08 27.65
C ASN A 411 -14.88 68.91 26.67
N SER A 412 -15.85 69.79 26.89
CA SER A 412 -17.05 70.07 26.13
C SER A 412 -16.76 70.51 24.70
N LEU A 413 -17.61 70.11 23.76
CA LEU A 413 -18.20 71.02 22.77
C LEU A 413 -19.46 70.39 22.15
N ASN A 414 -20.57 71.08 22.38
CA ASN A 414 -21.85 70.93 21.69
C ASN A 414 -21.68 71.15 20.18
N THR A 415 -22.43 70.40 19.37
CA THR A 415 -23.33 70.99 18.36
C THR A 415 -24.40 69.98 17.94
N GLN A 416 -25.64 70.47 17.95
CA GLN A 416 -26.87 69.82 17.52
C GLN A 416 -26.88 69.59 15.99
N ILE A 417 -27.63 68.57 15.54
CA ILE A 417 -28.83 68.68 14.67
C ILE A 417 -29.24 67.26 14.22
N SER A 418 -30.54 66.99 14.33
CA SER A 418 -31.26 65.73 14.03
C SER A 418 -31.96 65.79 12.64
N PRO A 419 -32.95 64.94 12.31
CA PRO A 419 -32.80 63.71 11.52
C PRO A 419 -33.63 63.71 10.21
N THR A 420 -33.28 62.89 9.22
CA THR A 420 -34.23 62.50 8.15
C THR A 420 -33.90 61.13 7.55
N SER A 421 -34.78 60.14 7.77
CA SER A 421 -35.11 59.08 6.80
C SER A 421 -36.25 59.60 5.91
N PRO A 422 -36.46 59.10 4.66
CA PRO A 422 -37.18 57.83 4.42
C PRO A 422 -36.64 57.02 3.21
N ALA A 423 -36.58 55.68 3.25
CA ALA A 423 -37.59 54.70 2.81
C ALA A 423 -37.65 54.39 1.29
N LEU A 424 -38.06 53.14 1.00
CA LEU A 424 -38.51 52.52 -0.27
C LEU A 424 -37.40 51.89 -1.16
N SER A 425 -37.58 50.75 -1.84
CA SER A 425 -38.55 49.65 -1.82
C SER A 425 -38.23 48.75 -3.04
N PHE A 426 -38.31 47.42 -2.87
CA PHE A 426 -38.71 46.35 -3.82
C PHE A 426 -38.38 46.49 -5.33
N ALA A 427 -37.87 45.43 -5.97
CA ALA A 427 -38.67 44.28 -6.40
C ALA A 427 -37.84 43.27 -7.22
N ALA A 428 -38.21 42.01 -7.06
CA ALA A 428 -37.77 40.85 -7.82
C ALA A 428 -38.28 40.87 -9.27
N THR A 429 -37.62 40.14 -10.16
CA THR A 429 -38.34 39.28 -11.12
C THR A 429 -37.47 38.16 -11.67
N THR A 430 -38.11 37.01 -11.70
CA THR A 430 -37.75 35.65 -12.15
C THR A 430 -37.76 35.44 -13.67
N ARG A 431 -37.26 34.25 -14.05
CA ARG A 431 -37.50 33.40 -15.24
C ARG A 431 -36.40 33.48 -16.32
N ALA A 432 -36.01 32.37 -16.95
CA ALA A 432 -36.62 31.05 -17.09
C ALA A 432 -35.60 29.92 -16.93
#